data_AF-A0A963Z6T6-F1
#
_entry.id   AF-A0A963Z6T6-F1
#
_cell.length_a   1.000
_cell.length_b   1.000
_cell.length_c   1.000
_cell.angle_alpha   90.00
_cell.angle_beta   90.00
_cell.angle_gamma   90.00
#
_symmetry.space_group_name_H-M   'P 1'
#
loop_
_entity.id
_entity.type
_entity.pdbx_description
1 polymer ?
#
loop_
_entity_poly.entity_id
_entity_poly.type
_entity_poly.pdbx_seq_one_letter_code
_entity_poly.pdbx_strand_id
1 'polypeptide(L)'
;MPPTDPADQIAARLKALESGQSLMNQALGLLVDTLQQQTDLLAEIAAAVREEPGQSPIVAAINDLTAAVETMGAGVDVLHEKLDALPAALSAALDDNPLPEGAAEPAGL
;
A
#
# COMPACT_ATOMS: atom_id res chain seq x y z
N MET A 1 -3.33 -1.42 -32.89
CA MET A 1 -4.80 -1.44 -32.79
C MET A 1 -5.15 -1.54 -31.33
N PRO A 2 -6.17 -0.81 -30.83
CA PRO A 2 -6.69 -1.09 -29.50
C PRO A 2 -7.22 -2.54 -29.49
N PRO A 3 -7.09 -3.27 -28.37
CA PRO A 3 -7.69 -4.59 -28.23
C PRO A 3 -9.19 -4.48 -28.41
N THR A 4 -9.72 -5.09 -29.47
CA THR A 4 -11.15 -5.05 -29.81
C THR A 4 -11.96 -6.07 -29.03
N ASP A 5 -11.30 -7.05 -28.41
CA ASP A 5 -11.94 -8.07 -27.59
C ASP A 5 -12.11 -7.56 -26.14
N PRO A 6 -13.31 -7.67 -25.54
CA PRO A 6 -13.52 -7.34 -24.14
C PRO A 6 -12.55 -8.04 -23.19
N ALA A 7 -12.13 -9.28 -23.49
CA ALA A 7 -11.17 -10.01 -22.67
C ALA A 7 -9.79 -9.34 -22.65
N ASP A 8 -9.31 -8.91 -23.81
CA ASP A 8 -8.02 -8.22 -23.94
C ASP A 8 -8.03 -6.84 -23.26
N GLN A 9 -9.18 -6.14 -23.26
CA GLN A 9 -9.34 -4.88 -22.53
C GLN A 9 -9.31 -5.08 -21.01
N ILE A 10 -9.91 -6.15 -20.51
CA ILE A 10 -9.86 -6.51 -19.08
C ILE A 10 -8.41 -6.84 -18.70
N ALA A 11 -7.73 -7.68 -19.47
CA ALA A 11 -6.33 -8.03 -19.23
C ALA A 11 -5.40 -6.79 -19.22
N ALA A 12 -5.60 -5.85 -20.14
CA ALA A 12 -4.84 -4.60 -20.16
C ALA A 12 -5.10 -3.73 -18.91
N ARG A 13 -6.35 -3.67 -18.43
CA ARG A 13 -6.70 -2.94 -17.20
C ARG A 13 -6.12 -3.60 -15.94
N LEU A 14 -6.13 -4.93 -15.85
CA LEU A 14 -5.46 -5.68 -14.78
C LEU A 14 -3.97 -5.35 -14.72
N LYS A 15 -3.29 -5.44 -15.85
CA LYS A 15 -1.85 -5.15 -15.91
C LYS A 15 -1.51 -3.72 -15.49
N ALA A 16 -2.38 -2.76 -15.83
CA ALA A 16 -2.25 -1.38 -15.39
C ALA A 16 -2.49 -1.23 -13.87
N LEU A 17 -3.46 -1.96 -13.31
CA LEU A 17 -3.72 -2.03 -11.87
C LEU A 17 -2.55 -2.64 -11.10
N GLU A 18 -2.01 -3.78 -11.55
CA GLU A 18 -0.82 -4.41 -10.98
C GLU A 18 0.38 -3.47 -10.97
N SER A 19 0.61 -2.77 -12.09
CA SER A 19 1.71 -1.81 -12.21
C SER A 19 1.52 -0.60 -11.27
N GLY A 20 0.30 -0.05 -11.20
CA GLY A 20 -0.03 1.05 -10.31
C GLY A 20 0.10 0.67 -8.84
N GLN A 21 -0.22 -0.57 -8.50
CA GLN A 21 -0.09 -1.07 -7.15
C GLN A 21 1.35 -1.33 -6.73
N SER A 22 2.19 -1.88 -7.62
CA SER A 22 3.62 -2.03 -7.35
C SER A 22 4.28 -0.68 -7.02
N LEU A 23 3.89 0.38 -7.75
CA LEU A 23 4.33 1.75 -7.45
C LEU A 23 3.82 2.26 -6.10
N MET A 24 2.57 1.97 -5.75
CA MET A 24 2.03 2.32 -4.43
C MET A 24 2.78 1.58 -3.30
N ASN A 25 3.08 0.29 -3.48
CA ASN A 25 3.82 -0.48 -2.48
C ASN A 25 5.23 0.07 -2.27
N GLN A 26 5.94 0.41 -3.35
CA GLN A 26 7.25 1.09 -3.24
C GLN A 26 7.15 2.44 -2.52
N ALA A 27 6.14 3.25 -2.85
CA ALA A 27 5.94 4.55 -2.21
C ALA A 27 5.62 4.43 -0.72
N LEU A 28 4.81 3.42 -0.34
CA LEU A 28 4.49 3.13 1.06
C LEU A 28 5.73 2.63 1.82
N GLY A 29 6.54 1.75 1.23
CA GLY A 29 7.80 1.31 1.84
C GLY A 29 8.76 2.48 2.13
N LEU A 30 8.94 3.38 1.17
CA LEU A 30 9.72 4.62 1.35
C LEU A 30 9.18 5.52 2.47
N LEU A 31 7.85 5.61 2.60
CA LEU A 31 7.19 6.34 3.69
C LEU A 31 7.48 5.70 5.04
N VAL A 32 7.38 4.36 5.16
CA VAL A 32 7.72 3.64 6.39
C VAL A 32 9.17 3.89 6.78
N ASP A 33 10.10 3.72 5.86
CA ASP A 33 11.53 3.95 6.11
C ASP A 33 11.81 5.38 6.60
N THR A 34 11.14 6.37 6.00
CA THR A 34 11.28 7.78 6.38
C THR A 34 10.70 8.04 7.77
N LEU A 35 9.53 7.47 8.08
CA LEU A 35 8.92 7.59 9.40
C LEU A 35 9.80 6.94 10.47
N GLN A 36 10.36 5.77 10.19
CA GLN A 36 11.30 5.09 11.08
C GLN A 36 12.51 5.98 11.41
N GLN A 37 13.13 6.60 10.40
CA GLN A 37 14.25 7.54 10.61
C GLN A 37 13.86 8.76 11.45
N GLN A 38 12.64 9.28 11.28
CA GLN A 38 12.15 10.40 12.09
C GLN A 38 11.91 10.00 13.54
N THR A 39 11.37 8.80 13.78
CA THR A 39 11.21 8.23 15.12
C THR A 39 12.55 8.10 15.83
N ASP A 40 13.57 7.57 15.14
CA ASP A 40 14.91 7.40 15.71
C ASP A 40 15.54 8.74 16.09
N LEU A 41 15.45 9.74 15.21
CA LEU A 41 15.90 11.11 15.48
C LEU A 41 15.19 11.74 16.70
N LEU A 42 13.88 11.54 16.80
CA LEU A 42 13.11 12.02 17.94
C LEU A 42 13.53 11.33 19.24
N ALA A 43 13.76 10.03 19.21
CA ALA A 43 14.26 9.29 20.36
C ALA A 43 15.66 9.79 20.82
N GLU A 44 16.56 10.07 19.87
CA GLU A 44 17.87 10.66 20.18
C GLU A 44 17.75 12.06 20.80
N ILE A 45 16.89 12.92 20.26
CA ILE A 45 16.65 14.26 20.82
C ILE A 45 16.04 14.14 22.22
N ALA A 46 15.06 13.26 22.44
CA ALA A 46 14.49 13.02 23.76
C ALA A 46 15.56 12.54 24.77
N ALA A 47 16.47 11.66 24.34
CA ALA A 47 17.57 11.19 25.18
C ALA A 47 18.54 12.33 25.53
N ALA A 48 18.91 13.18 24.57
CA ALA A 48 19.78 14.33 24.79
C ALA A 48 19.16 15.39 25.72
N VAL A 49 17.85 15.64 25.60
CA VAL A 49 17.14 16.62 26.46
C VAL A 49 16.94 16.10 27.89
N ARG A 50 16.95 14.77 28.09
CA ARG A 50 16.82 14.15 29.43
C ARG A 50 18.04 14.39 30.33
N GLU A 51 19.18 14.81 29.78
CA GLU A 51 20.35 15.22 30.58
C GLU A 51 20.15 16.57 31.29
N GLU A 52 19.13 17.37 30.94
CA GLU A 52 18.74 18.54 31.73
C GLU A 52 17.82 18.16 32.91
N PRO A 53 18.06 18.68 34.13
CA PRO A 53 17.27 18.31 35.31
C PRO A 53 15.83 18.85 35.22
N GLY A 54 14.88 17.96 34.91
CA GLY A 54 13.43 18.20 35.01
C GLY A 54 12.62 17.44 33.94
N GLN A 55 11.35 17.13 34.22
CA GLN A 55 10.40 16.71 33.17
C GLN A 55 10.14 17.91 32.25
N SER A 56 11.02 18.12 31.28
CA SER A 56 10.83 19.18 30.29
C SER A 56 9.60 18.80 29.45
N PRO A 57 8.58 19.67 29.32
CA PRO A 57 7.42 19.43 28.46
C PRO A 57 7.79 19.11 27.01
N ILE A 58 9.02 19.47 26.60
CA ILE A 58 9.64 19.09 25.33
C ILE A 58 9.86 17.57 25.26
N VAL A 59 10.36 16.93 26.32
CA VAL A 59 10.58 15.46 26.35
C VAL A 59 9.24 14.72 26.25
N ALA A 60 8.20 15.22 26.91
CA ALA A 60 6.86 14.64 26.78
C ALA A 60 6.32 14.78 25.35
N ALA A 61 6.42 15.97 24.74
CA ALA A 61 6.00 16.20 23.36
C ALA A 61 6.77 15.35 22.35
N ILE A 62 8.08 15.12 22.56
CA ILE A 62 8.88 14.25 21.70
C ILE A 62 8.45 12.79 21.84
N ASN A 63 8.19 12.31 23.06
CA ASN A 63 7.69 10.95 23.26
C ASN A 63 6.31 10.74 22.61
N ASP A 64 5.40 11.71 22.74
CA ASP A 64 4.09 11.66 22.09
C ASP A 64 4.21 11.66 20.57
N LEU A 65 5.14 12.45 20.02
CA LEU A 65 5.40 12.47 18.58
C LEU A 65 6.00 11.14 18.09
N THR A 66 6.94 10.58 18.84
CA THR A 66 7.54 9.25 18.56
C THR A 66 6.43 8.19 18.49
N ALA A 67 5.55 8.13 19.49
CA ALA A 67 4.44 7.17 19.52
C ALA A 67 3.42 7.38 18.38
N ALA A 68 3.16 8.64 18.01
CA ALA A 68 2.29 8.96 16.88
C ALA A 68 2.90 8.48 15.55
N VAL A 69 4.21 8.66 15.36
CA VAL A 69 4.93 8.21 14.16
C VAL A 69 4.97 6.68 14.09
N GLU A 70 5.22 5.97 15.19
CA GLU A 70 5.14 4.50 15.26
C GLU A 70 3.76 3.98 14.87
N THR A 71 2.69 4.60 15.38
CA THR A 71 1.31 4.25 15.03
C THR A 71 1.05 4.47 13.55
N MET A 72 1.60 5.54 12.97
CA MET A 72 1.46 5.84 11.55
C MET A 72 2.22 4.80 10.70
N GLY A 73 3.43 4.40 11.10
CA GLY A 73 4.21 3.33 10.46
C GLY A 73 3.43 2.01 10.41
N ALA A 74 2.88 1.57 11.55
CA ALA A 74 2.06 0.36 11.60
C ALA A 74 0.81 0.44 10.70
N GLY A 75 0.19 1.62 10.60
CA GLY A 75 -0.93 1.84 9.68
C GLY A 75 -0.52 1.73 8.21
N VAL A 76 0.67 2.21 7.86
CA VAL A 76 1.22 2.10 6.50
C VAL A 76 1.59 0.65 6.17
N ASP A 77 2.15 -0.11 7.11
CA ASP A 77 2.43 -1.54 6.92
C ASP A 77 1.16 -2.35 6.62
N VAL A 78 0.07 -2.08 7.36
CA VAL A 78 -1.24 -2.72 7.10
C VAL A 78 -1.78 -2.35 5.72
N LEU A 79 -1.59 -1.11 5.27
CA LEU A 79 -1.98 -0.70 3.92
C LEU A 79 -1.14 -1.40 2.86
N HIS A 80 0.17 -1.52 3.10
CA HIS A 80 1.09 -2.23 2.22
C HIS A 80 0.67 -3.70 2.06
N GLU A 81 0.40 -4.43 3.16
CA GLU A 81 -0.07 -5.82 3.10
C GLU A 81 -1.40 -5.97 2.32
N LYS A 82 -2.36 -5.07 2.55
CA LYS A 82 -3.65 -5.10 1.85
C LYS A 82 -3.50 -4.85 0.36
N LEU A 83 -2.60 -3.93 -0.02
CA LEU A 83 -2.30 -3.67 -1.41
C LEU A 83 -1.55 -4.85 -2.02
N ASP A 84 -0.57 -5.45 -1.35
CA ASP A 84 0.16 -6.60 -1.88
C ASP A 84 -0.75 -7.83 -2.11
N ALA A 85 -1.81 -8.00 -1.32
CA ALA A 85 -2.78 -9.08 -1.47
C ALA A 85 -3.84 -8.86 -2.58
N LEU A 86 -4.02 -7.62 -3.05
CA LEU A 86 -5.09 -7.25 -3.99
C LEU A 86 -4.98 -7.92 -5.38
N PRO A 87 -3.80 -8.15 -6.00
CA PRO A 87 -3.70 -8.83 -7.30
C PRO A 87 -4.15 -10.28 -7.23
N ALA A 88 -3.80 -10.97 -6.15
CA ALA A 88 -4.21 -12.34 -5.92
C ALA A 88 -5.73 -12.42 -5.74
N ALA A 89 -6.32 -11.49 -4.97
CA ALA A 89 -7.76 -11.40 -4.80
C ALA A 89 -8.49 -11.06 -6.11
N LEU A 90 -7.93 -10.17 -6.93
CA LEU A 90 -8.49 -9.77 -8.21
C LEU A 90 -8.42 -10.92 -9.24
N SER A 91 -7.30 -11.64 -9.28
CA SER A 91 -7.13 -12.82 -10.14
C SER A 91 -8.12 -13.91 -9.78
N ALA A 92 -8.24 -14.24 -8.48
CA ALA A 92 -9.19 -15.23 -8.01
C ALA A 92 -10.65 -14.86 -8.35
N ALA A 93 -11.04 -13.58 -8.21
CA ALA A 93 -12.39 -13.13 -8.54
C ALA A 93 -12.72 -13.18 -10.04
N LEU A 94 -11.71 -13.15 -10.91
CA LEU A 94 -11.88 -13.26 -12.36
C LEU A 94 -11.91 -14.71 -12.84
N ASP A 95 -11.10 -15.57 -12.22
CA ASP A 95 -11.11 -17.01 -12.50
C ASP A 95 -12.42 -17.68 -12.07
N ASP A 96 -13.08 -17.17 -11.03
CA ASP A 96 -14.36 -17.71 -10.50
C ASP A 96 -15.59 -17.24 -11.32
N ASN A 97 -15.41 -16.44 -12.37
CA ASN A 97 -16.48 -15.95 -13.24
C ASN A 97 -16.17 -16.28 -14.72
N PRO A 98 -16.33 -17.55 -15.13
CA PRO A 98 -16.13 -17.93 -16.53
C PRO A 98 -17.08 -17.14 -17.41
N LEU A 99 -16.54 -16.47 -18.43
CA LEU A 99 -17.33 -15.82 -19.48
C LEU A 99 -18.39 -16.82 -19.99
N PRO A 100 -19.65 -16.41 -20.19
CA PRO A 100 -20.68 -17.30 -20.68
C PRO A 100 -20.25 -17.88 -22.04
N GLU A 101 -19.97 -19.18 -22.04
CA GLU A 101 -19.58 -19.98 -23.19
C GLU A 101 -20.80 -20.12 -24.12
N GLY A 102 -20.97 -19.18 -25.05
CA GLY A 102 -22.16 -19.16 -25.90
C GLY A 102 -22.23 -18.12 -27.02
N ALA A 103 -21.13 -17.45 -27.39
CA ALA A 103 -21.11 -16.47 -28.49
C ALA A 103 -20.56 -17.05 -29.81
N ALA A 104 -20.78 -18.35 -30.07
CA ALA A 104 -20.43 -18.99 -31.32
C ALA A 104 -21.64 -19.75 -31.88
N GLU A 105 -22.46 -19.07 -32.68
CA GLU A 105 -23.06 -19.65 -33.90
C GLU A 105 -23.70 -18.51 -34.73
N PRO A 106 -23.17 -18.16 -35.92
CA PRO A 106 -23.96 -17.45 -36.91
C PRO A 106 -24.94 -18.47 -37.52
N ALA A 107 -26.20 -18.43 -37.08
CA ALA A 107 -27.26 -19.19 -37.70
C ALA A 107 -27.42 -18.72 -39.16
N GLY A 108 -26.87 -19.49 -40.09
CA GLY A 108 -27.33 -19.51 -41.46
C GLY A 108 -28.65 -20.26 -41.54
N LEU A 109 -29.67 -19.60 -42.07
CA LEU A 109 -30.60 -20.07 -43.11
C LEU A 109 -31.56 -18.94 -43.47
#